data_AF-A0A831LTD0-F1
#
_entry.id   AF-A0A831LTD0-F1
#
_cell.length_a   1.000
_cell.length_b   1.000
_cell.length_c   1.000
_cell.angle_alpha   90.00
_cell.angle_beta   90.00
_cell.angle_gamma   90.00
#
_symmetry.space_group_name_H-M   'P 1'
#
loop_
_entity.id
_entity.type
_entity.pdbx_description
1 polymer ?
#
loop_
_entity_poly.entity_id
_entity_poly.type
_entity_poly.pdbx_seq_one_letter_code
_entity_poly.pdbx_strand_id
1 'polypeptide(L)'
;MFESLKDRVSKANGGEIPFEDQIAGIRKKIETLSDNKKMEGDLVFMTTYMASAMTANVSRPELFEYTARRHEYISTKYIRRVVDFVNQWHYSYSEGLTMVGERVENPMLRNMFNRFANAIDSGVPDGEFLAMELNTARSMYRNTFEQGFEMLKKWGDAYIALLFSSMLVAIIIMISVAIYAPSGIDSALNTSYALVLLTAGFGVGLMYKAVPVDEKTLDRSMNCWCSREQAMIRRLQTPVLAITAVAALLLLLMGVNTGMVFLLIGLLFAPIGIIAYVDNHNVVMRDEDFPAFIRGVGSIMEGKGTTVVEAIREIDRKSLVTLEPVINSVYTKLNLGLDEALVWEKFIGDCGTNLIAKYMNIFRDSVALGGAPGVIGKIVGSSMLSQVLLRRKRDMVAMGFIVLLIPMHIAMVGIFLTLYEV
;
A
#
# COMPACT_ATOMS: atom_id res chain seq x y z
N MET A 1 37.94 13.21 -16.14
CA MET A 1 37.48 13.53 -17.50
C MET A 1 36.20 12.74 -17.81
N PHE A 2 35.15 12.96 -17.02
CA PHE A 2 33.80 12.49 -17.30
C PHE A 2 32.92 13.74 -17.23
N GLU A 3 33.01 14.58 -18.26
CA GLU A 3 31.95 15.55 -18.52
C GLU A 3 30.66 14.75 -18.69
N SER A 4 29.69 15.06 -17.85
CA SER A 4 28.38 14.44 -17.84
C SER A 4 27.80 14.48 -19.25
N LEU A 5 27.33 13.34 -19.76
CA LEU A 5 26.55 13.26 -21.00
C LEU A 5 25.44 14.32 -21.06
N LYS A 6 24.93 14.74 -19.89
CA LYS A 6 23.98 15.85 -19.71
C LYS A 6 24.50 17.19 -20.24
N ASP A 7 25.77 17.52 -19.98
CA ASP A 7 26.36 18.80 -20.37
C ASP A 7 26.67 18.84 -21.87
N ARG A 8 27.03 17.69 -22.47
CA ARG A 8 27.22 17.58 -23.93
C ARG A 8 25.91 17.66 -24.70
N VAL A 9 24.84 17.05 -24.18
CA VAL A 9 23.50 17.10 -24.80
C VAL A 9 22.85 18.48 -24.61
N SER A 10 23.04 19.11 -23.45
CA SER A 10 22.53 20.47 -23.17
C SER A 10 23.24 21.54 -24.01
N LYS A 11 24.56 21.43 -24.24
CA LYS A 11 25.30 22.34 -25.13
C LYS A 11 24.95 22.18 -26.61
N ALA A 12 24.58 20.98 -27.05
CA ALA A 12 24.28 20.72 -28.47
C ALA A 12 22.90 21.27 -28.90
N ASN A 13 21.96 21.42 -27.96
CA ASN A 13 20.57 21.80 -28.25
C ASN A 13 20.13 23.13 -27.59
N GLY A 14 21.06 24.06 -27.37
CA GLY A 14 20.71 25.42 -26.94
C GLY A 14 20.07 25.53 -25.55
N GLY A 15 20.32 24.57 -24.66
CA GLY A 15 19.83 24.61 -23.27
C GLY A 15 18.52 23.86 -23.02
N GLU A 16 17.84 23.32 -24.04
CA GLU A 16 16.65 22.48 -23.87
C GLU A 16 16.95 21.01 -24.17
N ILE A 17 16.61 20.13 -23.23
CA ILE A 17 16.70 18.69 -23.45
C ILE A 17 15.50 18.30 -24.33
N PRO A 18 15.71 17.69 -25.52
CA PRO A 18 14.59 17.24 -26.33
C PRO A 18 13.75 16.25 -25.53
N PHE A 19 12.42 16.43 -25.57
CA PHE A 19 11.42 15.65 -24.83
C PHE A 19 11.25 15.96 -23.34
N GLU A 20 11.88 17.00 -22.77
CA GLU A 20 11.70 17.34 -21.34
C GLU A 20 10.25 17.67 -20.98
N ASP A 21 9.55 18.48 -21.78
CA ASP A 21 8.13 18.80 -21.58
C ASP A 21 7.21 17.60 -21.79
N GLN A 22 7.57 16.68 -22.70
CA GLN A 22 6.80 15.45 -22.93
C GLN A 22 7.01 14.46 -21.77
N ILE A 23 8.24 14.32 -21.27
CA ILE A 23 8.58 13.49 -20.11
C ILE A 23 7.93 14.08 -18.85
N ALA A 24 7.93 15.40 -18.68
CA ALA A 24 7.26 16.10 -17.59
C ALA A 24 5.73 15.93 -17.68
N GLY A 25 5.14 16.02 -18.87
CA GLY A 25 3.72 15.78 -19.10
C GLY A 25 3.30 14.32 -18.85
N ILE A 26 4.13 13.36 -19.26
CA ILE A 26 3.92 11.93 -18.99
C ILE A 26 4.08 11.64 -17.51
N ARG A 27 5.12 12.19 -16.87
CA ARG A 27 5.34 12.06 -15.42
C ARG A 27 4.19 12.64 -14.62
N LYS A 28 3.71 13.83 -14.98
CA LYS A 28 2.53 14.45 -14.36
C LYS A 28 1.29 13.59 -14.52
N LYS A 29 1.05 13.01 -15.70
CA LYS A 29 -0.05 12.06 -15.93
C LYS A 29 0.08 10.77 -15.11
N ILE A 30 1.30 10.26 -14.94
CA ILE A 30 1.56 9.06 -14.10
C ILE A 30 1.35 9.40 -12.62
N GLU A 31 1.81 10.57 -12.18
CA GLU A 31 1.61 11.06 -10.81
C GLU A 31 0.12 11.28 -10.52
N THR A 32 -0.64 11.93 -11.41
CA THR A 32 -2.09 12.11 -11.20
C THR A 32 -2.85 10.78 -11.22
N LEU A 33 -2.44 9.81 -12.05
CA LEU A 33 -3.06 8.49 -12.09
C LEU A 33 -2.74 7.66 -10.83
N SER A 34 -1.51 7.78 -10.30
CA SER A 34 -1.10 7.20 -9.03
C SER A 34 -1.85 7.85 -7.85
N ASP A 35 -1.92 9.18 -7.82
CA ASP A 35 -2.62 9.95 -6.79
C ASP A 35 -4.11 9.62 -6.78
N ASN A 36 -4.72 9.48 -7.96
CA ASN A 36 -6.12 9.07 -8.08
C ASN A 36 -6.38 7.68 -7.51
N LYS A 37 -5.45 6.73 -7.70
CA LYS A 37 -5.57 5.36 -7.16
C LYS A 37 -5.39 5.33 -5.64
N LYS A 38 -4.52 6.18 -5.09
CA LYS A 38 -4.32 6.32 -3.64
C LYS A 38 -5.44 7.10 -2.94
N MET A 39 -6.11 7.99 -3.67
CA MET A 39 -7.16 8.87 -3.14
C MET A 39 -8.28 8.11 -2.46
N GLU A 40 -8.68 6.94 -2.98
CA GLU A 40 -9.81 6.18 -2.44
C GLU A 40 -9.57 5.72 -1.00
N GLY A 41 -8.36 5.24 -0.69
CA GLY A 41 -7.98 4.88 0.69
C GLY A 41 -7.80 6.10 1.57
N ASP A 42 -7.18 7.15 1.05
CA ASP A 42 -6.96 8.41 1.76
C ASP A 42 -8.26 9.13 2.15
N LEU A 43 -9.30 9.00 1.32
CA LEU A 43 -10.64 9.51 1.64
C LEU A 43 -11.23 8.83 2.88
N VAL A 44 -11.06 7.51 3.02
CA VAL A 44 -11.53 6.79 4.22
C VAL A 44 -10.78 7.27 5.46
N PHE A 45 -9.46 7.46 5.39
CA PHE A 45 -8.68 7.95 6.53
C PHE A 45 -9.06 9.37 6.93
N MET A 46 -9.17 10.28 5.96
CA MET A 46 -9.55 11.67 6.20
C MET A 46 -10.97 11.78 6.75
N THR A 47 -11.95 11.08 6.16
CA THR A 47 -13.34 11.08 6.68
C THR A 47 -13.42 10.43 8.06
N THR A 48 -12.62 9.39 8.34
CA THR A 48 -12.52 8.81 9.69
C THR A 48 -11.96 9.84 10.67
N TYR A 49 -10.92 10.60 10.28
CA TYR A 49 -10.35 11.66 11.11
C TYR A 49 -11.37 12.75 11.41
N MET A 50 -12.04 13.29 10.39
CA MET A 50 -13.03 14.34 10.56
C MET A 50 -14.23 13.87 11.39
N ALA A 51 -14.75 12.68 11.13
CA ALA A 51 -15.84 12.10 11.91
C ALA A 51 -15.44 11.86 13.38
N SER A 52 -14.20 11.42 13.63
CA SER A 52 -13.67 11.21 14.99
C SER A 52 -13.43 12.54 15.70
N ALA A 53 -12.88 13.54 15.01
CA ALA A 53 -12.66 14.88 15.57
C ALA A 53 -13.98 15.58 15.92
N MET A 54 -15.03 15.41 15.11
CA MET A 54 -16.35 15.96 15.42
C MET A 54 -17.00 15.38 16.68
N THR A 55 -16.56 14.21 17.17
CA THR A 55 -17.02 13.70 18.47
C THR A 55 -16.58 14.58 19.65
N ALA A 56 -15.55 15.40 19.47
CA ALA A 56 -15.11 16.42 20.42
C ALA A 56 -15.91 17.72 20.32
N ASN A 57 -16.93 17.78 19.45
CA ASN A 57 -17.75 18.96 19.20
C ASN A 57 -16.92 20.20 18.82
N VAL A 58 -15.84 19.99 18.07
CA VAL A 58 -14.98 21.07 17.54
C VAL A 58 -15.76 21.97 16.59
N SER A 59 -15.37 23.25 16.55
CA SER A 59 -15.95 24.18 15.58
C SER A 59 -15.53 23.83 14.15
N ARG A 60 -16.31 24.24 13.14
CA ARG A 60 -15.95 24.04 11.73
C ARG A 60 -14.55 24.55 11.39
N PRO A 61 -14.15 25.78 11.78
CA PRO A 61 -12.80 26.26 11.48
C PRO A 61 -11.71 25.38 12.06
N GLU A 62 -11.86 24.96 13.32
CA GLU A 62 -10.92 24.06 13.97
C GLU A 62 -10.86 22.70 13.25
N LEU A 63 -12.02 22.12 12.92
CA LEU A 63 -12.09 20.84 12.19
C LEU A 63 -11.27 20.89 10.90
N PHE A 64 -11.49 21.93 10.08
CA PHE A 64 -10.81 22.10 8.81
C PHE A 64 -9.32 22.39 9.01
N GLU A 65 -8.95 23.19 10.00
CA GLU A 65 -7.55 23.51 10.30
C GLU A 65 -6.77 22.29 10.81
N TYR A 66 -7.32 21.54 11.77
CA TYR A 66 -6.72 20.30 12.26
C TYR A 66 -6.60 19.26 11.16
N THR A 67 -7.59 19.18 10.27
CA THR A 67 -7.54 18.29 9.11
C THR A 67 -6.49 18.76 8.11
N ALA A 68 -6.36 20.07 7.85
CA ALA A 68 -5.39 20.67 6.92
C ALA A 68 -3.92 20.54 7.36
N ARG A 69 -3.67 20.48 8.68
CA ARG A 69 -2.33 20.30 9.27
C ARG A 69 -1.79 18.88 9.08
N ARG A 70 -2.63 17.92 8.69
CA ARG A 70 -2.19 16.55 8.39
C ARG A 70 -1.33 16.50 7.14
N HIS A 71 -0.34 15.62 7.18
CA HIS A 71 0.54 15.37 6.04
C HIS A 71 0.49 13.91 5.60
N GLU A 72 -0.18 13.05 6.37
CA GLU A 72 -0.29 11.61 6.12
C GLU A 72 -1.24 11.24 4.97
N TYR A 73 -2.08 12.19 4.51
CA TYR A 73 -3.10 11.98 3.49
C TYR A 73 -2.92 12.94 2.31
N ILE A 74 -3.04 12.44 1.08
CA ILE A 74 -2.99 13.27 -0.14
C ILE A 74 -4.19 14.22 -0.18
N SER A 75 -5.37 13.73 0.26
CA SER A 75 -6.62 14.48 0.33
C SER A 75 -6.51 15.76 1.19
N THR A 76 -5.65 15.74 2.22
CA THR A 76 -5.41 16.90 3.08
C THR A 76 -4.86 18.11 2.32
N LYS A 77 -4.10 17.91 1.23
CA LYS A 77 -3.60 19.02 0.40
C LYS A 77 -4.75 19.87 -0.15
N TYR A 78 -5.88 19.23 -0.47
CA TYR A 78 -7.07 19.91 -0.97
C TYR A 78 -7.83 20.61 0.16
N ILE A 79 -7.94 19.98 1.34
CA ILE A 79 -8.52 20.62 2.54
C ILE A 79 -7.71 21.86 2.95
N ARG A 80 -6.38 21.81 2.85
CA ARG A 80 -5.53 22.99 3.11
C ARG A 80 -5.85 24.15 2.17
N ARG A 81 -6.05 23.86 0.87
CA ARG A 81 -6.50 24.88 -0.09
C ARG A 81 -7.85 25.47 0.29
N VAL A 82 -8.79 24.65 0.77
CA VAL A 82 -10.09 25.14 1.28
C VAL A 82 -9.87 26.09 2.45
N VAL A 83 -9.04 25.72 3.43
CA VAL A 83 -8.68 26.58 4.57
C VAL A 83 -8.02 27.88 4.11
N ASP A 84 -7.12 27.83 3.12
CA ASP A 84 -6.48 29.03 2.57
C ASP A 84 -7.49 29.97 1.91
N PHE A 85 -8.46 29.43 1.15
CA PHE A 85 -9.54 30.24 0.56
C PHE A 85 -10.43 30.90 1.62
N VAL A 86 -10.76 30.18 2.69
CA VAL A 86 -11.60 30.74 3.76
C VAL A 86 -10.83 31.79 4.57
N ASN A 87 -9.59 31.48 4.98
CA ASN A 87 -8.82 32.35 5.88
C ASN A 87 -8.24 33.58 5.17
N GLN A 88 -7.75 33.44 3.93
CA GLN A 88 -7.08 34.55 3.22
C GLN A 88 -8.05 35.38 2.37
N TRP A 89 -9.10 34.75 1.85
CA TRP A 89 -10.02 35.39 0.89
C TRP A 89 -11.44 35.57 1.43
N HIS A 90 -11.70 35.18 2.69
CA HIS A 90 -12.98 35.34 3.38
C HIS A 90 -14.19 34.71 2.68
N TYR A 91 -13.97 33.67 1.86
CA TYR A 91 -15.05 32.85 1.33
C TYR A 91 -15.73 32.02 2.42
N SER A 92 -16.99 31.62 2.19
CA SER A 92 -17.65 30.63 3.04
C SER A 92 -17.04 29.24 2.82
N TYR A 93 -17.17 28.35 3.83
CA TYR A 93 -16.70 26.96 3.71
C TYR A 93 -17.38 26.21 2.54
N SER A 94 -18.67 26.49 2.27
CA SER A 94 -19.38 25.87 1.13
C SER A 94 -18.80 26.31 -0.22
N GLU A 95 -18.59 27.62 -0.41
CA GLU A 95 -17.98 28.16 -1.63
C GLU A 95 -16.55 27.64 -1.80
N GLY A 96 -15.75 27.62 -0.73
CA GLY A 96 -14.38 27.11 -0.75
C GLY A 96 -14.31 25.63 -1.14
N LEU A 97 -15.20 24.80 -0.58
CA LEU A 97 -15.32 23.38 -0.95
C LEU A 97 -15.70 23.20 -2.43
N THR A 98 -16.66 23.98 -2.91
CA THR A 98 -17.10 23.93 -4.31
C THR A 98 -16.00 24.36 -5.27
N MET A 99 -15.32 25.48 -5.01
CA MET A 99 -14.23 25.99 -5.84
C MET A 99 -13.03 25.02 -5.91
N VAL A 100 -12.69 24.40 -4.77
CA VAL A 100 -11.62 23.38 -4.76
C VAL A 100 -12.11 22.12 -5.45
N GLY A 101 -13.36 21.70 -5.23
CA GLY A 101 -13.99 20.54 -5.86
C GLY A 101 -13.98 20.60 -7.38
N GLU A 102 -14.27 21.76 -7.98
CA GLU A 102 -14.20 21.95 -9.44
C GLU A 102 -12.80 21.75 -10.02
N ARG A 103 -11.75 22.02 -9.23
CA ARG A 103 -10.34 21.88 -9.62
C ARG A 103 -9.75 20.52 -9.30
N VAL A 104 -10.48 19.66 -8.61
CA VAL A 104 -10.04 18.30 -8.25
C VAL A 104 -10.28 17.36 -9.44
N GLU A 105 -9.22 16.71 -9.91
CA GLU A 105 -9.31 15.72 -11.00
C GLU A 105 -10.05 14.44 -10.55
N ASN A 106 -9.92 14.07 -9.27
CA ASN A 106 -10.54 12.85 -8.74
C ASN A 106 -12.06 13.00 -8.54
N PRO A 107 -12.89 12.16 -9.20
CA PRO A 107 -14.34 12.30 -9.12
C PRO A 107 -14.90 12.02 -7.72
N MET A 108 -14.26 11.13 -6.93
CA MET A 108 -14.74 10.76 -5.60
C MET A 108 -14.58 11.90 -4.60
N LEU A 109 -13.40 12.52 -4.57
CA LEU A 109 -13.13 13.68 -3.72
C LEU A 109 -13.98 14.90 -4.13
N ARG A 110 -14.10 15.16 -5.44
CA ARG A 110 -14.99 16.22 -5.95
C ARG A 110 -16.43 16.03 -5.50
N ASN A 111 -16.97 14.82 -5.65
CA ASN A 111 -18.35 14.54 -5.26
C ASN A 111 -18.54 14.64 -3.75
N MET A 112 -17.54 14.25 -2.94
CA MET A 112 -17.56 14.43 -1.49
C MET A 112 -17.60 15.92 -1.12
N PHE A 113 -16.75 16.75 -1.72
CA PHE A 113 -16.73 18.20 -1.47
C PHE A 113 -18.04 18.87 -1.87
N ASN A 114 -18.61 18.53 -3.02
CA ASN A 114 -19.90 19.07 -3.44
C ASN A 114 -21.03 18.64 -2.50
N ARG A 115 -21.04 17.38 -2.03
CA ARG A 115 -21.99 16.92 -1.01
C ARG A 115 -21.82 17.68 0.31
N PHE A 116 -20.59 17.93 0.73
CA PHE A 116 -20.30 18.62 1.98
C PHE A 116 -20.68 20.11 1.91
N ALA A 117 -20.38 20.78 0.79
CA ALA A 117 -20.81 22.15 0.51
C ALA A 117 -22.35 22.27 0.60
N ASN A 118 -23.07 21.41 -0.11
CA ASN A 118 -24.53 21.38 -0.09
C ASN A 118 -25.09 21.09 1.33
N ALA A 119 -24.44 20.23 2.11
CA ALA A 119 -24.85 19.94 3.48
C ALA A 119 -24.69 21.16 4.40
N ILE A 120 -23.59 21.92 4.24
CA ILE A 120 -23.34 23.16 4.96
C ILE A 120 -24.39 24.21 4.61
N ASP A 121 -24.70 24.40 3.32
CA ASP A 121 -25.71 25.37 2.86
C ASP A 121 -27.13 24.99 3.30
N SER A 122 -27.40 23.68 3.41
CA SER A 122 -28.68 23.16 3.89
C SER A 122 -28.79 23.16 5.42
N GLY A 123 -27.76 23.60 6.15
CA GLY A 123 -27.76 23.67 7.61
C GLY A 123 -27.68 22.32 8.33
N VAL A 124 -27.23 21.26 7.65
CA VAL A 124 -27.07 19.92 8.27
C VAL A 124 -25.91 19.96 9.27
N PRO A 125 -26.04 19.37 10.47
CA PRO A 125 -24.93 19.27 11.42
C PRO A 125 -23.73 18.51 10.84
N ASP A 126 -22.53 19.05 10.98
CA ASP A 126 -21.32 18.48 10.33
C ASP A 126 -21.03 17.06 10.84
N GLY A 127 -21.28 16.79 12.12
CA GLY A 127 -21.10 15.45 12.71
C GLY A 127 -22.01 14.39 12.06
N GLU A 128 -23.27 14.72 11.79
CA GLU A 128 -24.21 13.81 11.13
C GLU A 128 -23.81 13.57 9.67
N PHE A 129 -23.47 14.64 8.96
CA PHE A 129 -22.96 14.55 7.59
C PHE A 129 -21.72 13.66 7.51
N LEU A 130 -20.71 13.90 8.35
CA LEU A 130 -19.44 13.18 8.33
C LEU A 130 -19.58 11.71 8.73
N ALA A 131 -20.50 11.39 9.64
CA ALA A 131 -20.82 10.00 9.98
C ALA A 131 -21.45 9.25 8.79
N MET A 132 -22.36 9.89 8.05
CA MET A 132 -22.95 9.34 6.84
C MET A 132 -21.94 9.23 5.69
N GLU A 133 -21.09 10.25 5.53
CA GLU A 133 -20.06 10.29 4.50
C GLU A 133 -18.97 9.24 4.77
N LEU A 134 -18.61 8.98 6.03
CA LEU A 134 -17.69 7.90 6.40
C LEU A 134 -18.24 6.52 5.96
N ASN A 135 -19.52 6.25 6.18
CA ASN A 135 -20.14 5.00 5.73
C ASN A 135 -20.16 4.90 4.21
N THR A 136 -20.44 6.01 3.53
CA THR A 136 -20.39 6.10 2.06
C THR A 136 -18.97 5.83 1.54
N ALA A 137 -17.96 6.50 2.11
CA ALA A 137 -16.56 6.32 1.76
C ALA A 137 -16.10 4.87 1.97
N ARG A 138 -16.48 4.25 3.09
CA ARG A 138 -16.17 2.84 3.39
C ARG A 138 -16.82 1.88 2.39
N SER A 139 -18.09 2.13 2.03
CA SER A 139 -18.82 1.32 1.05
C SER A 139 -18.20 1.43 -0.35
N MET A 140 -17.89 2.65 -0.78
CA MET A 140 -17.21 2.91 -2.05
C MET A 140 -15.83 2.25 -2.10
N TYR A 141 -15.03 2.42 -1.05
CA TYR A 141 -13.72 1.78 -0.93
C TYR A 141 -13.82 0.26 -1.01
N ARG A 142 -14.77 -0.35 -0.28
CA ARG A 142 -15.04 -1.78 -0.35
C ARG A 142 -15.41 -2.22 -1.77
N ASN A 143 -16.31 -1.48 -2.43
CA ASN A 143 -16.75 -1.80 -3.78
C ASN A 143 -15.59 -1.77 -4.79
N THR A 144 -14.71 -0.76 -4.73
CA THR A 144 -13.54 -0.72 -5.62
C THR A 144 -12.60 -1.92 -5.39
N PHE A 145 -12.36 -2.29 -4.13
CA PHE A 145 -11.55 -3.47 -3.82
C PHE A 145 -12.20 -4.76 -4.31
N GLU A 146 -13.52 -4.91 -4.14
CA GLU A 146 -14.26 -6.08 -4.62
C GLU A 146 -14.20 -6.21 -6.15
N GLN A 147 -14.40 -5.11 -6.88
CA GLN A 147 -14.19 -5.06 -8.33
C GLN A 147 -12.74 -5.40 -8.73
N GLY A 148 -11.77 -4.86 -7.99
CA GLY A 148 -10.36 -5.17 -8.19
C GLY A 148 -10.06 -6.66 -8.00
N PHE A 149 -10.67 -7.32 -7.01
CA PHE A 149 -10.52 -8.76 -6.80
C PHE A 149 -11.15 -9.59 -7.92
N GLU A 150 -12.32 -9.20 -8.42
CA GLU A 150 -12.94 -9.86 -9.56
C GLU A 150 -12.09 -9.72 -10.83
N MET A 151 -11.56 -8.53 -11.08
CA MET A 151 -10.63 -8.31 -12.19
C MET A 151 -9.35 -9.13 -12.03
N LEU A 152 -8.79 -9.19 -10.81
CA LEU A 152 -7.60 -9.99 -10.54
C LEU A 152 -7.84 -11.49 -10.80
N LYS A 153 -9.01 -12.01 -10.44
CA LYS A 153 -9.39 -13.41 -10.76
C LYS A 153 -9.46 -13.65 -12.26
N LYS A 154 -10.17 -12.79 -13.00
CA LYS A 154 -10.30 -12.90 -14.47
C LYS A 154 -8.94 -12.85 -15.17
N TRP A 155 -8.06 -11.93 -14.74
CA TRP A 155 -6.70 -11.85 -15.27
C TRP A 155 -5.83 -13.03 -14.84
N GLY A 156 -6.05 -13.57 -13.63
CA GLY A 156 -5.48 -14.84 -13.16
C GLY A 156 -5.81 -16.00 -14.10
N ASP A 157 -7.08 -16.20 -14.38
CA ASP A 157 -7.56 -17.26 -15.26
C ASP A 157 -7.03 -17.07 -16.69
N ALA A 158 -7.06 -15.82 -17.19
CA ALA A 158 -6.50 -15.49 -18.51
C ALA A 158 -4.99 -15.74 -18.59
N TYR A 159 -4.24 -15.41 -17.54
CA TYR A 159 -2.81 -15.67 -17.48
C TYR A 159 -2.49 -17.17 -17.46
N ILE A 160 -3.24 -17.96 -16.69
CA ILE A 160 -3.09 -19.42 -16.68
C ILE A 160 -3.36 -19.99 -18.08
N ALA A 161 -4.40 -19.51 -18.77
CA ALA A 161 -4.71 -19.91 -20.14
C ALA A 161 -3.60 -19.52 -21.14
N LEU A 162 -3.07 -18.30 -21.02
CA LEU A 162 -1.95 -17.83 -21.86
C LEU A 162 -0.67 -18.64 -21.61
N LEU A 163 -0.35 -18.93 -20.35
CA LEU A 163 0.79 -19.79 -20.01
C LEU A 163 0.63 -21.18 -20.62
N PHE A 164 -0.55 -21.80 -20.49
CA PHE A 164 -0.82 -23.12 -21.06
C PHE A 164 -0.71 -23.13 -22.59
N SER A 165 -1.28 -22.12 -23.27
CA SER A 165 -1.14 -21.97 -24.72
C SER A 165 0.33 -21.78 -25.14
N SER A 166 1.07 -20.93 -24.43
CA SER A 166 2.48 -20.67 -24.69
C SER A 166 3.35 -21.93 -24.52
N MET A 167 3.02 -22.74 -23.50
CA MET A 167 3.67 -24.01 -23.22
C MET A 167 3.42 -25.04 -24.34
N LEU A 168 2.18 -25.18 -24.82
CA LEU A 168 1.88 -26.09 -25.93
C LEU A 168 2.63 -25.71 -27.22
N VAL A 169 2.68 -24.41 -27.55
CA VAL A 169 3.43 -23.93 -28.70
C VAL A 169 4.93 -24.22 -28.55
N ALA A 170 5.50 -23.97 -27.37
CA ALA A 170 6.90 -24.28 -27.10
C ALA A 170 7.19 -25.79 -27.24
N ILE A 171 6.31 -26.65 -26.73
CA ILE A 171 6.43 -28.12 -26.89
C ILE A 171 6.43 -28.51 -28.38
N ILE A 172 5.51 -27.95 -29.17
CA ILE A 172 5.42 -28.26 -30.61
C ILE A 172 6.70 -27.82 -31.34
N ILE A 173 7.22 -26.63 -31.03
CA ILE A 173 8.47 -26.11 -31.61
C ILE A 173 9.63 -27.04 -31.24
N MET A 174 9.72 -27.46 -29.97
CA MET A 174 10.76 -28.36 -29.49
C MET A 174 10.72 -29.72 -30.18
N ILE A 175 9.56 -30.38 -30.25
CA ILE A 175 9.41 -31.68 -30.91
C ILE A 175 9.70 -31.56 -32.41
N SER A 176 9.21 -30.51 -33.07
CA SER A 176 9.43 -30.29 -34.49
C SER A 176 10.91 -30.16 -34.82
N VAL A 177 11.66 -29.36 -34.04
CA VAL A 177 13.10 -29.19 -34.26
C VAL A 177 13.88 -30.45 -33.91
N ALA A 178 13.49 -31.17 -32.85
CA ALA A 178 14.10 -32.45 -32.48
C ALA A 178 13.99 -33.50 -33.60
N ILE A 179 12.84 -33.58 -34.29
CA ILE A 179 12.61 -34.55 -35.38
C ILE A 179 13.23 -34.08 -36.70
N TYR A 180 13.02 -32.83 -37.10
CA TYR A 180 13.30 -32.37 -38.47
C TYR A 180 14.65 -31.64 -38.63
N ALA A 181 15.21 -31.04 -37.57
CA ALA A 181 16.44 -30.25 -37.66
C ALA A 181 17.24 -30.27 -36.33
N PRO A 182 17.94 -31.37 -36.00
CA PRO A 182 18.64 -31.54 -34.73
C PRO A 182 19.73 -30.49 -34.46
N SER A 183 20.28 -29.87 -35.51
CA SER A 183 21.26 -28.79 -35.39
C SER A 183 20.67 -27.46 -34.90
N GLY A 184 19.34 -27.33 -34.83
CA GLY A 184 18.62 -26.12 -34.42
C GLY A 184 18.09 -26.11 -32.98
N ILE A 185 18.40 -27.13 -32.17
CA ILE A 185 17.82 -27.32 -30.82
C ILE A 185 18.09 -26.10 -29.93
N ASP A 186 19.29 -25.52 -29.96
CA ASP A 186 19.64 -24.32 -29.18
C ASP A 186 18.79 -23.10 -29.56
N SER A 187 18.49 -22.93 -30.86
CA SER A 187 17.63 -21.85 -31.35
C SER A 187 16.17 -22.05 -30.95
N ALA A 188 15.70 -23.30 -30.94
CA ALA A 188 14.35 -23.66 -30.52
C ALA A 188 14.14 -23.43 -29.01
N LEU A 189 15.12 -23.81 -28.20
CA LEU A 189 15.14 -23.56 -26.76
C LEU A 189 15.11 -22.06 -26.44
N ASN A 190 15.99 -21.27 -27.06
CA ASN A 190 16.02 -19.83 -26.86
C ASN A 190 14.70 -19.15 -27.27
N THR A 191 14.09 -19.58 -28.38
CA THR A 191 12.79 -19.07 -28.83
C THR A 191 11.67 -19.40 -27.83
N SER A 192 11.69 -20.63 -27.29
CA SER A 192 10.74 -21.09 -26.28
C SER A 192 10.88 -20.31 -24.97
N TYR A 193 12.12 -20.06 -24.51
CA TYR A 193 12.37 -19.22 -23.34
C TYR A 193 11.90 -17.78 -23.54
N ALA A 194 12.14 -17.20 -24.71
CA ALA A 194 11.68 -15.85 -25.03
C ALA A 194 10.14 -15.75 -25.00
N LEU A 195 9.44 -16.75 -25.54
CA LEU A 195 7.98 -16.81 -25.58
C LEU A 195 7.36 -16.94 -24.17
N VAL A 196 7.94 -17.80 -23.32
CA VAL A 196 7.50 -17.96 -21.93
C VAL A 196 7.78 -16.69 -21.11
N LEU A 197 8.96 -16.08 -21.27
CA LEU A 197 9.31 -14.82 -20.60
C LEU A 197 8.40 -13.67 -21.02
N LEU A 198 8.08 -13.54 -22.31
CA LEU A 198 7.13 -12.53 -22.80
C LEU A 198 5.75 -12.73 -22.21
N THR A 199 5.26 -13.97 -22.19
CA THR A 199 3.95 -14.31 -21.63
C THR A 199 3.90 -14.05 -20.12
N ALA A 200 4.97 -14.42 -19.40
CA ALA A 200 5.12 -14.14 -17.98
C ALA A 200 5.16 -12.63 -17.69
N GLY A 201 5.97 -11.87 -18.43
CA GLY A 201 6.07 -10.42 -18.28
C GLY A 201 4.75 -9.70 -18.58
N PHE A 202 4.07 -10.10 -19.66
CA PHE A 202 2.76 -9.56 -20.03
C PHE A 202 1.70 -9.86 -18.96
N GLY A 203 1.64 -11.10 -18.47
CA GLY A 203 0.72 -11.52 -17.41
C GLY A 203 0.91 -10.76 -16.11
N VAL A 204 2.15 -10.67 -15.63
CA VAL A 204 2.49 -9.92 -14.41
C VAL A 204 2.16 -8.44 -14.57
N GLY A 205 2.45 -7.84 -15.73
CA GLY A 205 2.13 -6.44 -16.02
C GLY A 205 0.63 -6.14 -15.97
N LEU A 206 -0.20 -7.02 -16.55
CA LEU A 206 -1.66 -6.88 -16.51
C LEU A 206 -2.22 -7.03 -15.09
N MET A 207 -1.73 -8.01 -14.33
CA MET A 207 -2.12 -8.22 -12.94
C MET A 207 -1.75 -7.02 -12.06
N TYR A 208 -0.53 -6.49 -12.20
CA TYR A 208 -0.08 -5.33 -11.44
C TYR A 208 -1.01 -4.12 -11.63
N LYS A 209 -1.50 -3.91 -12.86
CA LYS A 209 -2.46 -2.83 -13.14
C LYS A 209 -3.81 -3.05 -12.44
N ALA A 210 -4.27 -4.30 -12.38
CA ALA A 210 -5.57 -4.68 -11.80
C ALA A 210 -5.59 -4.66 -10.25
N VAL A 211 -4.46 -4.88 -9.59
CA VAL A 211 -4.40 -4.89 -8.11
C VAL A 211 -4.59 -3.48 -7.54
N PRO A 212 -5.57 -3.24 -6.65
CA PRO A 212 -5.70 -1.95 -5.96
C PRO A 212 -4.47 -1.67 -5.10
N VAL A 213 -3.98 -0.42 -5.13
CA VAL A 213 -2.77 -0.03 -4.40
C VAL A 213 -3.14 0.10 -2.92
N ASP A 214 -2.41 -0.63 -2.08
CA ASP A 214 -2.57 -0.61 -0.64
C ASP A 214 -1.20 -0.86 0.01
N GLU A 215 -0.65 0.19 0.62
CA GLU A 215 0.65 0.14 1.27
C GLU A 215 0.51 -0.52 2.64
N LYS A 216 0.99 -1.77 2.74
CA LYS A 216 0.96 -2.56 3.98
C LYS A 216 2.00 -2.07 5.00
N THR A 217 3.24 -1.93 4.57
CA THR A 217 4.39 -1.63 5.44
C THR A 217 4.52 -0.14 5.72
N LEU A 218 5.06 0.19 6.90
CA LEU A 218 5.26 1.56 7.33
C LEU A 218 6.19 2.32 6.37
N ASP A 219 5.71 3.43 5.81
CA ASP A 219 6.54 4.32 5.00
C ASP A 219 7.53 5.08 5.90
N ARG A 220 8.77 5.20 5.43
CA ARG A 220 9.85 5.91 6.12
C ARG A 220 9.54 7.40 6.29
N SER A 221 8.70 7.97 5.42
CA SER A 221 8.26 9.36 5.53
C SER A 221 7.42 9.64 6.78
N MET A 222 6.75 8.61 7.32
CA MET A 222 5.83 8.75 8.44
C MET A 222 6.49 8.57 9.81
N ASN A 223 7.60 7.82 9.89
CA ASN A 223 8.21 7.50 11.17
C ASN A 223 9.71 7.20 11.02
N CYS A 224 10.51 7.66 11.98
CA CYS A 224 11.95 7.33 12.03
C CYS A 224 12.22 5.89 12.52
N TRP A 225 11.29 5.33 13.30
CA TRP A 225 11.34 3.97 13.83
C TRP A 225 10.74 2.95 12.87
N CYS A 226 11.16 1.70 13.01
CA CYS A 226 10.66 0.62 12.17
C CYS A 226 10.78 -0.76 12.83
N SER A 227 10.00 -1.70 12.30
CA SER A 227 10.05 -3.09 12.76
C SER A 227 11.44 -3.67 12.50
N ARG A 228 11.85 -4.60 13.36
CA ARG A 228 13.18 -5.24 13.31
C ARG A 228 13.44 -5.90 11.95
N GLU A 229 12.41 -6.53 11.40
CA GLU A 229 12.40 -7.23 10.12
C GLU A 229 12.58 -6.25 8.96
N GLN A 230 11.83 -5.14 8.96
CA GLN A 230 11.98 -4.08 7.96
C GLN A 230 13.34 -3.38 8.02
N ALA A 231 13.88 -3.19 9.22
CA ALA A 231 15.24 -2.68 9.41
C ALA A 231 16.28 -3.63 8.81
N MET A 232 16.10 -4.95 9.00
CA MET A 232 16.96 -5.98 8.43
C MET A 232 16.87 -6.02 6.90
N ILE A 233 15.66 -5.99 6.33
CA ILE A 233 15.43 -5.95 4.88
C ILE A 233 16.15 -4.73 4.28
N ARG A 234 15.97 -3.54 4.86
CA ARG A 234 16.62 -2.32 4.35
C ARG A 234 18.15 -2.40 4.38
N ARG A 235 18.73 -2.99 5.42
CA ARG A 235 20.19 -3.17 5.52
C ARG A 235 20.71 -4.19 4.50
N LEU A 236 19.94 -5.23 4.22
CA LEU A 236 20.33 -6.30 3.30
C LEU A 236 20.02 -6.00 1.82
N GLN A 237 19.05 -5.14 1.53
CA GLN A 237 18.60 -4.87 0.16
C GLN A 237 19.73 -4.35 -0.74
N THR A 238 20.48 -3.33 -0.30
CA THR A 238 21.57 -2.74 -1.10
C THR A 238 22.72 -3.72 -1.36
N PRO A 239 23.31 -4.41 -0.35
CA PRO A 239 24.40 -5.33 -0.59
C PRO A 239 23.95 -6.55 -1.40
N VAL A 240 22.79 -7.13 -1.13
CA VAL A 240 22.29 -8.28 -1.89
C VAL A 240 22.03 -7.91 -3.35
N LEU A 241 21.41 -6.76 -3.62
CA LEU A 241 21.22 -6.30 -5.00
C LEU A 241 22.56 -6.11 -5.74
N ALA A 242 23.54 -5.50 -5.08
CA ALA A 242 24.86 -5.29 -5.67
C ALA A 242 25.58 -6.62 -5.94
N ILE A 243 25.58 -7.54 -4.97
CA ILE A 243 26.21 -8.85 -5.10
C ILE A 243 25.53 -9.65 -6.21
N THR A 244 24.20 -9.69 -6.24
CA THR A 244 23.46 -10.42 -7.27
C THR A 244 23.67 -9.83 -8.66
N ALA A 245 23.72 -8.51 -8.80
CA ALA A 245 24.00 -7.86 -10.08
C ALA A 245 25.41 -8.17 -10.59
N VAL A 246 26.43 -8.11 -9.72
CA VAL A 246 27.82 -8.43 -10.06
C VAL A 246 27.96 -9.92 -10.38
N ALA A 247 27.39 -10.80 -9.57
CA ALA A 247 27.41 -12.24 -9.81
C ALA A 247 26.72 -12.61 -11.14
N ALA A 248 25.55 -12.04 -11.42
CA ALA A 248 24.85 -12.26 -12.67
C ALA A 248 25.67 -11.77 -13.87
N LEU A 249 26.28 -10.59 -13.78
CA LEU A 249 27.12 -10.03 -14.85
C LEU A 249 28.35 -10.90 -15.12
N LEU A 250 29.05 -11.35 -14.07
CA LEU A 250 30.22 -12.22 -14.20
C LEU A 250 29.86 -13.57 -14.83
N LEU A 251 28.76 -14.18 -14.40
CA LEU A 251 28.32 -15.46 -14.96
C LEU A 251 27.91 -15.34 -16.45
N LEU A 252 27.29 -14.23 -16.83
CA LEU A 252 26.97 -13.94 -18.23
C LEU A 252 28.24 -13.74 -19.07
N LEU A 253 29.25 -13.02 -18.55
CA LEU A 253 30.53 -12.82 -19.24
C LEU A 253 31.33 -14.11 -19.38
N MET A 254 31.20 -15.03 -18.42
CA MET A 254 31.85 -16.35 -18.46
C MET A 254 31.13 -17.36 -19.38
N GLY A 255 30.03 -16.96 -20.04
CA GLY A 255 29.28 -17.84 -20.95
C GLY A 255 28.57 -18.99 -20.24
N VAL A 256 28.26 -18.85 -18.95
CA VAL A 256 27.53 -19.87 -18.17
C VAL A 256 26.10 -19.96 -18.70
N ASN A 257 25.55 -21.18 -18.74
CA ASN A 257 24.17 -21.42 -19.16
C ASN A 257 23.18 -20.52 -18.40
N THR A 258 22.32 -19.83 -19.16
CA THR A 258 21.34 -18.85 -18.66
C THR A 258 20.44 -19.42 -17.54
N GLY A 259 20.10 -20.71 -17.59
CA GLY A 259 19.30 -21.38 -16.55
C GLY A 259 19.98 -21.41 -15.18
N MET A 260 21.30 -21.65 -15.13
CA MET A 260 22.05 -21.61 -13.87
C MET A 260 22.14 -20.19 -13.32
N VAL A 261 22.25 -19.18 -14.20
CA VAL A 261 22.27 -17.77 -13.79
C VAL A 261 20.96 -17.41 -13.07
N PHE A 262 19.81 -17.79 -13.62
CA PHE A 262 18.52 -17.53 -12.98
C PHE A 262 18.33 -18.26 -11.64
N LEU A 263 18.79 -19.51 -11.54
CA LEU A 263 18.75 -20.25 -10.26
C LEU A 263 19.60 -19.57 -9.19
N LEU A 264 20.81 -19.12 -9.53
CA LEU A 264 21.72 -18.48 -8.59
C LEU A 264 21.20 -17.11 -8.15
N ILE A 265 20.59 -16.35 -9.06
CA ILE A 265 19.85 -15.12 -8.72
C ILE A 265 18.75 -15.44 -7.69
N GLY A 266 17.91 -16.46 -7.95
CA GLY A 266 16.86 -16.87 -7.02
C GLY A 266 17.39 -17.24 -5.64
N LEU A 267 18.50 -17.99 -5.59
CA LEU A 267 19.14 -18.39 -4.33
C LEU A 267 19.70 -17.19 -3.56
N LEU A 268 20.32 -16.22 -4.22
CA LEU A 268 20.86 -15.02 -3.59
C LEU A 268 19.75 -14.10 -3.03
N PHE A 269 18.59 -14.05 -3.69
CA PHE A 269 17.43 -13.30 -3.19
C PHE A 269 16.63 -14.03 -2.10
N ALA A 270 16.78 -15.35 -1.96
CA ALA A 270 15.99 -16.16 -1.04
C ALA A 270 16.01 -15.66 0.43
N PRO A 271 17.15 -15.26 1.03
CA PRO A 271 17.16 -14.76 2.41
C PRO A 271 16.30 -13.51 2.61
N ILE A 272 16.34 -12.56 1.65
CA ILE A 272 15.49 -11.36 1.70
C ILE A 272 14.02 -11.74 1.54
N GLY A 273 13.72 -12.64 0.60
CA GLY A 273 12.37 -13.14 0.38
C GLY A 273 11.75 -13.79 1.62
N ILE A 274 12.52 -14.61 2.33
CA ILE A 274 12.07 -15.28 3.57
C ILE A 274 11.78 -14.24 4.67
N ILE A 275 12.69 -13.28 4.89
CA ILE A 275 12.49 -12.23 5.90
C ILE A 275 11.26 -11.37 5.55
N ALA A 276 11.08 -11.03 4.27
CA ALA A 276 9.92 -10.28 3.80
C ALA A 276 8.61 -11.05 3.95
N TYR A 277 8.62 -12.37 3.74
CA TYR A 277 7.46 -13.23 3.98
C TYR A 277 7.06 -13.26 5.45
N VAL A 278 8.04 -13.39 6.35
CA VAL A 278 7.84 -13.33 7.80
C VAL A 278 7.34 -11.95 8.24
N ASP A 279 7.94 -10.86 7.75
CA ASP A 279 7.48 -9.49 8.02
C ASP A 279 6.03 -9.28 7.58
N ASN A 280 5.68 -9.68 6.36
CA ASN A 280 4.31 -9.56 5.86
C ASN A 280 3.32 -10.37 6.72
N HIS A 281 3.68 -11.57 7.17
CA HIS A 281 2.82 -12.35 8.07
C HIS A 281 2.63 -11.63 9.41
N ASN A 282 3.70 -11.17 10.03
CA ASN A 282 3.65 -10.46 11.32
C ASN A 282 2.84 -9.16 11.21
N VAL A 283 3.03 -8.39 10.13
CA VAL A 283 2.27 -7.16 9.86
C VAL A 283 0.78 -7.44 9.75
N VAL A 284 0.38 -8.49 9.01
CA VAL A 284 -1.03 -8.87 8.87
C VAL A 284 -1.63 -9.27 10.22
N MET A 285 -0.92 -10.07 11.03
CA MET A 285 -1.43 -10.48 12.34
C MET A 285 -1.56 -9.29 13.31
N ARG A 286 -0.61 -8.34 13.30
CA ARG A 286 -0.70 -7.10 14.09
C ARG A 286 -1.90 -6.22 13.67
N ASP A 287 -2.15 -6.11 12.37
CA ASP A 287 -3.30 -5.39 11.83
C ASP A 287 -4.63 -6.06 12.23
N GLU A 288 -4.68 -7.39 12.35
CA GLU A 288 -5.88 -8.13 12.76
C GLU A 288 -6.23 -7.92 14.25
N ASP A 289 -5.23 -7.85 15.12
CA ASP A 289 -5.42 -7.64 16.57
C ASP A 289 -5.79 -6.17 16.91
N PHE A 290 -5.32 -5.21 16.12
CA PHE A 290 -5.43 -3.78 16.47
C PHE A 290 -6.87 -3.23 16.61
N PRO A 291 -7.85 -3.58 15.75
CA PRO A 291 -9.23 -3.11 15.91
C PRO A 291 -9.86 -3.48 17.25
N ALA A 292 -9.53 -4.66 17.80
CA ALA A 292 -9.99 -5.09 19.11
C ALA A 292 -9.28 -4.30 20.22
N PHE A 293 -7.97 -4.12 20.08
CA PHE A 293 -7.17 -3.29 20.99
C PHE A 293 -7.72 -1.87 21.12
N ILE A 294 -7.88 -1.13 20.02
CA ILE A 294 -8.25 0.29 20.06
C ILE A 294 -9.68 0.51 20.56
N ARG A 295 -10.60 -0.42 20.27
CA ARG A 295 -11.96 -0.41 20.85
C ARG A 295 -11.92 -0.69 22.34
N GLY A 296 -11.15 -1.69 22.77
CA GLY A 296 -10.99 -2.04 24.17
C GLY A 296 -10.43 -0.88 24.99
N VAL A 297 -9.33 -0.27 24.53
CA VAL A 297 -8.75 0.92 25.16
C VAL A 297 -9.78 2.05 25.24
N GLY A 298 -10.43 2.40 24.12
CA GLY A 298 -11.44 3.47 24.11
C GLY A 298 -12.60 3.24 25.07
N SER A 299 -13.14 2.01 25.11
CA SER A 299 -14.24 1.65 26.01
C SER A 299 -13.84 1.69 27.50
N ILE A 300 -12.61 1.28 27.85
CA ILE A 300 -12.13 1.35 29.24
C ILE A 300 -11.87 2.81 29.65
N MET A 301 -11.26 3.61 28.77
CA MET A 301 -11.03 5.03 29.00
C MET A 301 -12.33 5.78 29.26
N GLU A 302 -13.36 5.56 28.44
CA GLU A 302 -14.67 6.20 28.61
C GLU A 302 -15.41 5.67 29.85
N GLY A 303 -15.45 4.35 30.05
CA GLY A 303 -16.18 3.72 31.15
C GLY A 303 -15.62 4.03 32.54
N LYS A 304 -14.31 4.25 32.66
CA LYS A 304 -13.64 4.55 33.94
C LYS A 304 -13.19 6.00 34.09
N GLY A 305 -13.23 6.80 33.02
CA GLY A 305 -12.67 8.16 33.01
C GLY A 305 -11.17 8.18 33.30
N THR A 306 -10.44 7.16 32.85
CA THR A 306 -9.01 6.98 33.14
C THR A 306 -8.12 7.38 31.97
N THR A 307 -6.83 7.49 32.21
CA THR A 307 -5.83 7.76 31.18
C THR A 307 -5.58 6.54 30.30
N VAL A 308 -4.98 6.76 29.13
CA VAL A 308 -4.63 5.68 28.17
C VAL A 308 -3.75 4.60 28.83
N VAL A 309 -2.86 5.00 29.74
CA VAL A 309 -1.94 4.08 30.44
C VAL A 309 -2.70 3.08 31.30
N GLU A 310 -3.68 3.56 32.08
CA GLU A 310 -4.48 2.68 32.94
C GLU A 310 -5.41 1.79 32.09
N ALA A 311 -5.95 2.31 31.00
CA ALA A 311 -6.74 1.52 30.06
C ALA A 311 -5.94 0.36 29.43
N ILE A 312 -4.67 0.59 29.08
CA ILE A 312 -3.77 -0.47 28.60
C ILE A 312 -3.46 -1.50 29.69
N ARG A 313 -3.39 -1.07 30.96
CA ARG A 313 -3.13 -1.97 32.07
C ARG A 313 -4.20 -3.04 32.19
N GLU A 314 -5.45 -2.64 31.99
CA GLU A 314 -6.65 -3.46 32.22
C GLU A 314 -7.13 -4.24 31.00
N ILE A 315 -6.63 -3.92 29.81
CA ILE A 315 -7.05 -4.61 28.59
C ILE A 315 -6.70 -6.10 28.65
N ASP A 316 -7.59 -6.95 28.12
CA ASP A 316 -7.34 -8.39 28.05
C ASP A 316 -6.29 -8.71 26.99
N ARG A 317 -5.04 -8.83 27.44
CA ARG A 317 -3.87 -9.13 26.60
C ARG A 317 -3.94 -10.50 25.94
N LYS A 318 -4.67 -11.46 26.52
CA LYS A 318 -4.79 -12.81 25.97
C LYS A 318 -5.48 -12.84 24.62
N SER A 319 -6.34 -11.86 24.36
CA SER A 319 -7.02 -11.69 23.07
C SER A 319 -6.16 -11.04 21.99
N LEU A 320 -4.97 -10.55 22.34
CA LEU A 320 -4.08 -9.74 21.49
C LEU A 320 -2.68 -10.35 21.39
N VAL A 321 -2.60 -11.63 21.03
CA VAL A 321 -1.36 -12.43 21.09
C VAL A 321 -0.19 -11.77 20.36
N THR A 322 -0.45 -11.12 19.21
CA THR A 322 0.61 -10.53 18.38
C THR A 322 1.02 -9.14 18.87
N LEU A 323 0.06 -8.37 19.41
CA LEU A 323 0.30 -7.02 19.91
C LEU A 323 0.75 -6.98 21.37
N GLU A 324 0.49 -8.03 22.16
CA GLU A 324 0.85 -8.13 23.57
C GLU A 324 2.30 -7.67 23.88
N PRO A 325 3.36 -8.18 23.22
CA PRO A 325 4.73 -7.76 23.53
C PRO A 325 4.96 -6.27 23.24
N VAL A 326 4.33 -5.73 22.20
CA VAL A 326 4.45 -4.32 21.81
C VAL A 326 3.71 -3.42 22.80
N ILE A 327 2.50 -3.83 23.22
CA ILE A 327 1.68 -3.16 24.23
C ILE A 327 2.38 -3.16 25.60
N ASN A 328 2.97 -4.29 26.02
CA ASN A 328 3.72 -4.40 27.26
C ASN A 328 4.92 -3.45 27.30
N SER A 329 5.61 -3.28 26.17
CA SER A 329 6.68 -2.29 26.00
C SER A 329 6.15 -0.86 26.16
N VAL A 330 4.99 -0.52 25.57
CA VAL A 330 4.36 0.80 25.74
C VAL A 330 3.99 1.05 27.20
N TYR A 331 3.28 0.11 27.82
CA TYR A 331 2.87 0.23 29.22
C TYR A 331 4.06 0.46 30.14
N THR A 332 5.13 -0.32 29.98
CA THR A 332 6.34 -0.19 30.81
C THR A 332 6.99 1.18 30.63
N LYS A 333 7.11 1.65 29.37
CA LYS A 333 7.73 2.95 29.06
C LYS A 333 6.91 4.14 29.58
N LEU A 334 5.58 4.11 29.41
CA LEU A 334 4.69 5.15 29.92
C LEU A 334 4.67 5.14 31.46
N ASN A 335 4.68 3.96 32.09
CA ASN A 335 4.73 3.84 33.55
C ASN A 335 6.07 4.30 34.15
N LEU A 336 7.16 4.27 33.38
CA LEU A 336 8.45 4.85 33.74
C LEU A 336 8.49 6.39 33.59
N GLY A 337 7.41 7.01 33.10
CA GLY A 337 7.34 8.46 32.88
C GLY A 337 8.14 8.94 31.67
N LEU A 338 8.41 8.06 30.70
CA LEU A 338 9.00 8.48 29.43
C LEU A 338 7.99 9.33 28.63
N ASP A 339 8.52 10.18 27.75
CA ASP A 339 7.71 11.05 26.90
C ASP A 339 6.68 10.24 26.08
N GLU A 340 5.41 10.58 26.26
CA GLU A 340 4.28 9.87 25.66
C GLU A 340 4.36 9.91 24.13
N ALA A 341 4.74 11.06 23.54
CA ALA A 341 4.83 11.21 22.10
C ALA A 341 5.87 10.25 21.48
N LEU A 342 7.08 10.20 22.06
CA LEU A 342 8.14 9.30 21.62
C LEU A 342 7.79 7.82 21.83
N VAL A 343 7.07 7.48 22.91
CA VAL A 343 6.64 6.10 23.16
C VAL A 343 5.62 5.65 22.13
N TRP A 344 4.66 6.50 21.75
CA TRP A 344 3.71 6.21 20.69
C TRP A 344 4.35 6.14 19.32
N GLU A 345 5.30 7.03 19.01
CA GLU A 345 6.06 6.97 17.78
C GLU A 345 6.84 5.65 17.69
N LYS A 346 7.47 5.22 18.80
CA LYS A 346 8.15 3.92 18.88
C LYS A 346 7.19 2.75 18.71
N PHE A 347 5.99 2.82 19.29
CA PHE A 347 4.94 1.80 19.14
C PHE A 347 4.53 1.64 17.67
N ILE A 348 4.26 2.75 16.98
CA ILE A 348 3.91 2.75 15.56
C ILE A 348 5.05 2.11 14.74
N GLY A 349 6.30 2.47 15.06
CA GLY A 349 7.50 1.89 14.44
C GLY A 349 7.63 0.39 14.66
N ASP A 350 7.43 -0.08 15.90
CA ASP A 350 7.50 -1.50 16.27
C ASP A 350 6.39 -2.34 15.63
N CYS A 351 5.21 -1.75 15.44
CA CYS A 351 4.13 -2.38 14.68
C CYS A 351 4.48 -2.53 13.19
N GLY A 352 5.14 -1.53 12.59
CA GLY A 352 5.65 -1.60 11.22
C GLY A 352 4.59 -1.54 10.12
N THR A 353 3.37 -1.11 10.45
CA THR A 353 2.22 -1.04 9.53
C THR A 353 1.70 0.39 9.38
N ASN A 354 1.38 0.76 8.14
CA ASN A 354 0.78 2.04 7.82
C ASN A 354 -0.65 2.21 8.40
N LEU A 355 -1.41 1.12 8.54
CA LEU A 355 -2.78 1.21 9.06
C LEU A 355 -2.77 1.63 10.53
N ILE A 356 -1.98 0.94 11.35
CA ILE A 356 -1.84 1.28 12.77
C ILE A 356 -1.29 2.70 12.91
N ALA A 357 -0.31 3.10 12.10
CA ALA A 357 0.21 4.47 12.13
C ALA A 357 -0.88 5.53 11.94
N LYS A 358 -1.67 5.40 10.86
CA LYS A 358 -2.75 6.35 10.53
C LYS A 358 -3.86 6.32 11.59
N TYR A 359 -4.38 5.15 11.93
CA TYR A 359 -5.52 5.02 12.84
C TYR A 359 -5.16 5.33 14.30
N MET A 360 -3.95 5.03 14.75
CA MET A 360 -3.48 5.43 16.08
C MET A 360 -3.35 6.95 16.19
N ASN A 361 -2.79 7.62 15.18
CA ASN A 361 -2.72 9.08 15.16
C ASN A 361 -4.13 9.70 15.16
N ILE A 362 -5.07 9.15 14.37
CA ILE A 362 -6.48 9.59 14.40
C ILE A 362 -7.05 9.46 15.82
N PHE A 363 -6.91 8.30 16.46
CA PHE A 363 -7.44 8.05 17.80
C PHE A 363 -6.85 9.03 18.83
N ARG A 364 -5.52 9.08 18.93
CA ARG A 364 -4.82 9.92 19.92
C ARG A 364 -5.22 11.37 19.79
N ASP A 365 -5.25 11.87 18.55
CA ASP A 365 -5.46 13.28 18.33
C ASP A 365 -6.94 13.65 18.49
N SER A 366 -7.90 12.79 18.13
CA SER A 366 -9.31 13.00 18.44
C SER A 366 -9.59 12.96 19.96
N VAL A 367 -8.89 12.09 20.70
CA VAL A 367 -8.99 12.06 22.18
C VAL A 367 -8.36 13.32 22.79
N ALA A 368 -7.22 13.78 22.27
CA ALA A 368 -6.56 15.01 22.73
C ALA A 368 -7.40 16.27 22.47
N LEU A 369 -8.24 16.26 21.42
CA LEU A 369 -9.24 17.32 21.16
C LEU A 369 -10.42 17.30 22.15
N GLY A 370 -10.51 16.30 23.03
CA GLY A 370 -11.58 16.16 24.03
C GLY A 370 -12.76 15.29 23.60
N GLY A 371 -12.61 14.51 22.52
CA GLY A 371 -13.69 13.62 22.06
C GLY A 371 -13.84 12.37 22.92
N ALA A 372 -15.04 11.80 22.92
CA ALA A 372 -15.38 10.62 23.72
C ALA A 372 -14.55 9.38 23.29
N PRO A 373 -13.64 8.85 24.14
CA PRO A 373 -12.69 7.83 23.72
C PRO A 373 -13.31 6.52 23.22
N GLY A 374 -14.44 6.07 23.77
CA GLY A 374 -15.09 4.83 23.34
C GLY A 374 -15.84 5.01 22.02
N VAL A 375 -16.46 6.16 21.78
CA VAL A 375 -17.04 6.51 20.47
C VAL A 375 -15.94 6.57 19.39
N ILE A 376 -14.83 7.27 19.67
CA ILE A 376 -13.67 7.34 18.77
C ILE A 376 -13.09 5.95 18.53
N GLY A 377 -12.87 5.16 19.58
CA GLY A 377 -12.37 3.78 19.48
C GLY A 377 -13.27 2.89 18.61
N LYS A 378 -14.60 3.08 18.67
CA LYS A 378 -15.56 2.37 17.81
C LYS A 378 -15.47 2.82 16.35
N ILE A 379 -15.38 4.12 16.08
CA ILE A 379 -15.24 4.68 14.73
C ILE A 379 -13.92 4.20 14.09
N VAL A 380 -12.81 4.40 14.79
CA VAL A 380 -11.46 4.01 14.33
C VAL A 380 -11.37 2.50 14.17
N GLY A 381 -11.74 1.73 15.19
CA GLY A 381 -11.67 0.28 15.15
C GLY A 381 -12.60 -0.34 14.10
N SER A 382 -13.80 0.22 13.87
CA SER A 382 -14.69 -0.26 12.78
C SER A 382 -14.12 0.02 11.40
N SER A 383 -13.58 1.22 11.20
CA SER A 383 -12.98 1.63 9.92
C SER A 383 -11.76 0.76 9.59
N MET A 384 -10.87 0.56 10.56
CA MET A 384 -9.70 -0.30 10.40
C MET A 384 -10.11 -1.76 10.14
N LEU A 385 -11.05 -2.31 10.92
CA LEU A 385 -11.53 -3.68 10.73
C LEU A 385 -12.04 -3.91 9.30
N SER A 386 -12.81 -2.97 8.74
CA SER A 386 -13.27 -3.08 7.35
C SER A 386 -12.11 -3.18 6.36
N GLN A 387 -11.04 -2.39 6.53
CA GLN A 387 -9.86 -2.46 5.65
C GLN A 387 -9.07 -3.75 5.84
N VAL A 388 -8.91 -4.21 7.08
CA VAL A 388 -8.24 -5.49 7.41
C VAL A 388 -8.98 -6.68 6.78
N LEU A 389 -10.31 -6.70 6.84
CA LEU A 389 -11.11 -7.74 6.19
C LEU A 389 -10.94 -7.74 4.67
N LEU A 390 -10.81 -6.56 4.04
CA LEU A 390 -10.50 -6.44 2.61
C LEU A 390 -9.09 -6.96 2.30
N ARG A 391 -8.09 -6.67 3.13
CA ARG A 391 -6.74 -7.23 3.00
C ARG A 391 -6.76 -8.76 3.09
N ARG A 392 -7.51 -9.33 4.04
CA ARG A 392 -7.65 -10.79 4.18
C ARG A 392 -8.35 -11.42 2.97
N LYS A 393 -9.38 -10.76 2.41
CA LYS A 393 -10.04 -11.19 1.17
C LYS A 393 -9.07 -11.14 -0.02
N ARG A 394 -8.23 -10.11 -0.12
CA ARG A 394 -7.17 -10.03 -1.14
C ARG A 394 -6.19 -11.20 -1.01
N ASP A 395 -5.68 -11.43 0.20
CA ASP A 395 -4.67 -12.45 0.45
C ASP A 395 -5.24 -13.85 0.18
N MET A 396 -6.53 -14.09 0.44
CA MET A 396 -7.24 -15.31 0.03
C MET A 396 -7.28 -15.49 -1.50
N VAL A 397 -7.63 -14.44 -2.26
CA VAL A 397 -7.67 -14.49 -3.72
C VAL A 397 -6.28 -14.72 -4.31
N ALA A 398 -5.27 -14.02 -3.79
CA ALA A 398 -3.89 -14.19 -4.21
C ALA A 398 -3.36 -15.59 -3.89
N MET A 399 -3.65 -16.12 -2.70
CA MET A 399 -3.23 -17.48 -2.32
C MET A 399 -3.89 -18.54 -3.22
N GLY A 400 -5.17 -18.40 -3.55
CA GLY A 400 -5.85 -19.30 -4.49
C GLY A 400 -5.17 -19.32 -5.86
N PHE A 401 -4.75 -18.16 -6.36
CA PHE A 401 -3.97 -18.07 -7.59
C PHE A 401 -2.58 -18.72 -7.46
N ILE A 402 -1.83 -18.46 -6.38
CA ILE A 402 -0.50 -19.05 -6.14
C ILE A 402 -0.56 -20.58 -6.05
N VAL A 403 -1.58 -21.12 -5.36
CA VAL A 403 -1.78 -22.57 -5.20
C VAL A 403 -2.00 -23.27 -6.54
N LEU A 404 -2.63 -22.61 -7.51
CA LEU A 404 -2.77 -23.13 -8.88
C LEU A 404 -1.51 -22.91 -9.71
N LEU A 405 -0.84 -21.77 -9.52
CA LEU A 405 0.31 -21.37 -10.32
C LEU A 405 1.54 -22.25 -10.12
N ILE A 406 1.84 -22.63 -8.86
CA ILE A 406 3.04 -23.41 -8.52
C ILE A 406 3.02 -24.80 -9.18
N PRO A 407 1.96 -25.63 -9.03
CA PRO A 407 1.89 -26.93 -9.70
C PRO A 407 2.00 -26.84 -11.23
N MET A 408 1.39 -25.81 -11.84
CA MET A 408 1.47 -25.60 -13.28
C MET A 408 2.92 -25.33 -13.74
N HIS A 409 3.68 -24.51 -12.99
CA HIS A 409 5.08 -24.29 -13.29
C HIS A 409 5.93 -25.54 -13.07
N ILE A 410 5.65 -26.32 -12.02
CA ILE A 410 6.33 -27.60 -11.77
C ILE A 410 6.10 -28.57 -12.93
N ALA A 411 4.85 -28.70 -13.40
CA ALA A 411 4.50 -29.55 -14.53
C ALA A 411 5.19 -29.07 -15.82
N MET A 412 5.22 -27.75 -16.05
CA MET A 412 5.91 -27.16 -17.20
C MET A 412 7.41 -27.46 -17.19
N VAL A 413 8.08 -27.27 -16.04
CA VAL A 413 9.50 -27.59 -15.87
C VAL A 413 9.73 -29.09 -16.10
N GLY A 414 8.89 -29.96 -15.52
CA GLY A 414 8.99 -31.39 -15.71
C GLY A 414 8.90 -31.80 -17.18
N ILE A 415 7.95 -31.24 -17.93
CA ILE A 415 7.79 -31.54 -19.35
C ILE A 415 9.00 -31.07 -20.17
N PHE A 416 9.49 -29.85 -19.94
CA PHE A 416 10.69 -29.38 -20.64
C PHE A 416 11.94 -30.20 -20.33
N LEU A 417 12.10 -30.67 -19.08
CA LEU A 417 13.20 -31.58 -18.73
C LEU A 417 13.08 -32.91 -19.48
N THR A 418 11.89 -33.52 -19.51
CA THR A 418 11.69 -34.78 -20.24
C THR A 418 11.91 -34.65 -21.75
N LEU A 419 11.57 -33.51 -22.34
CA LEU A 419 11.82 -33.25 -23.77
C LEU A 419 13.28 -32.91 -24.08
N TYR A 420 14.10 -32.58 -23.07
CA TYR A 420 15.52 -32.32 -23.26
C TYR A 420 16.37 -33.60 -23.12
N GLU A 421 15.92 -34.56 -22.31
CA GLU A 421 16.59 -35.86 -22.15
C GLU A 421 16.24 -36.88 -23.25
N VAL A 422 15.19 -36.64 -24.04
CA VAL A 422 14.76 -37.42 -25.22
C VAL A 422 15.29 -36.75 -26.49
#